data_AF-A0A442SRB6-F1
#
_entry.id   AF-A0A442SRB6-F1
#
_cell.length_a   1.000
_cell.length_b   1.000
_cell.length_c   1.000
_cell.angle_alpha   90.00
_cell.angle_beta   90.00
_cell.angle_gamma   90.00
#
_symmetry.space_group_name_H-M   'P 1'
#
loop_
_entity.id
_entity.type
_entity.pdbx_description
1 polymer ?
#
loop_
_entity_poly.entity_id
_entity_poly.type
_entity_poly.pdbx_seq_one_letter_code
_entity_poly.pdbx_strand_id
1 'polypeptide(L)'
;MERSANYLPTWARSKDFLYDRVLVPVWGLHPVTPFFPPHELALLAEVTRYGHTIVTNSNFAPSGPRVYLKLSFRDAPGHNITVRRIVSGAAEDEAVKALDIESDYSAANSYFVPDARAKRDARKEAIEQAEKLAGEFVDPVAVAAYVANIRALFAAIDASAVELPDAAE
;
A
#
# COMPACT_ATOMS: atom_id res chain seq x y z
N MET A 1 12.95 -18.68 26.71
CA MET A 1 13.03 -18.89 25.25
C MET A 1 12.13 -17.85 24.61
N GLU A 2 12.70 -16.72 24.20
CA GLU A 2 11.96 -15.56 23.68
C GLU A 2 11.25 -15.93 22.38
N ARG A 3 9.92 -15.80 22.37
CA ARG A 3 9.14 -15.75 21.14
C ARG A 3 9.26 -14.33 20.60
N SER A 4 10.21 -14.11 19.70
CA SER A 4 10.15 -12.94 18.81
C SER A 4 8.86 -13.07 17.99
N ALA A 5 7.85 -12.28 18.35
CA ALA A 5 6.61 -12.19 17.62
C ALA A 5 6.93 -11.57 16.25
N ASN A 6 6.88 -12.38 15.20
CA ASN A 6 6.98 -11.92 13.83
C ASN A 6 5.73 -11.07 13.49
N TYR A 7 5.85 -9.75 13.64
CA TYR A 7 4.78 -8.77 13.38
C TYR A 7 4.45 -8.56 11.89
N LEU A 8 5.14 -9.27 10.99
CA LEU A 8 4.92 -9.09 9.55
C LEU A 8 3.69 -9.89 9.06
N PRO A 9 2.75 -9.25 8.34
CA PRO A 9 1.58 -9.91 7.77
C PRO A 9 1.98 -10.97 6.74
N THR A 10 1.09 -11.93 6.46
CA THR A 10 1.41 -13.15 5.70
C THR A 10 1.96 -12.88 4.29
N TRP A 11 1.53 -11.79 3.66
CA TRP A 11 2.01 -11.35 2.35
C TRP A 11 3.47 -10.83 2.37
N ALA A 12 3.99 -10.45 3.55
CA ALA A 12 5.39 -10.04 3.74
C ALA A 12 6.32 -11.21 4.11
N ARG A 13 5.83 -12.45 4.05
CA ARG A 13 6.58 -13.67 4.46
C ARG A 13 7.12 -14.49 3.29
N SER A 14 6.74 -14.20 2.04
CA SER A 14 7.26 -14.94 0.87
C SER A 14 8.69 -14.49 0.58
N LYS A 15 9.62 -15.44 0.75
CA LYS A 15 11.06 -15.29 0.52
C LYS A 15 11.33 -15.07 -0.97
N ASP A 16 11.53 -13.81 -1.33
CA ASP A 16 12.50 -13.32 -2.31
C ASP A 16 12.50 -11.79 -2.15
N PHE A 17 13.25 -11.31 -1.15
CA PHE A 17 13.22 -9.91 -0.73
C PHE A 17 13.98 -9.01 -1.70
N LEU A 18 13.26 -8.33 -2.58
CA LEU A 18 13.57 -6.95 -2.90
C LEU A 18 12.93 -6.12 -1.77
N TYR A 19 13.74 -5.54 -0.87
CA TYR A 19 13.28 -4.86 0.36
C TYR A 19 12.30 -3.70 0.15
N ASP A 20 12.18 -3.29 -1.11
CA ASP A 20 11.42 -2.19 -1.64
C ASP A 20 10.23 -2.66 -2.49
N ARG A 21 9.94 -3.98 -2.57
CA ARG A 21 8.83 -4.51 -3.38
C ARG A 21 7.96 -5.49 -2.63
N VAL A 22 6.69 -5.51 -3.04
CA VAL A 22 5.68 -6.43 -2.52
C VAL A 22 5.12 -7.24 -3.66
N LEU A 23 5.14 -8.58 -3.55
CA LEU A 23 4.44 -9.45 -4.50
C LEU A 23 2.98 -9.54 -4.08
N VAL A 24 2.08 -9.12 -4.98
CA VAL A 24 0.63 -9.19 -4.75
C VAL A 24 0.00 -10.10 -5.80
N PRO A 25 -0.62 -11.23 -5.39
CA PRO A 25 -1.26 -12.14 -6.33
C PRO A 25 -2.47 -11.48 -6.99
N VAL A 26 -2.70 -11.77 -8.27
CA VAL A 26 -3.84 -11.28 -9.05
C VAL A 26 -4.59 -12.47 -9.64
N TRP A 27 -5.91 -12.50 -9.52
CA TRP A 27 -6.70 -13.58 -10.08
C TRP A 27 -6.66 -13.59 -11.61
N GLY A 28 -6.29 -14.73 -12.20
CA GLY A 28 -6.27 -14.94 -13.65
C GLY A 28 -5.14 -14.23 -14.39
N LEU A 29 -4.14 -13.70 -13.68
CA LEU A 29 -2.97 -13.00 -14.22
C LEU A 29 -1.71 -13.38 -13.42
N HIS A 30 -0.53 -13.05 -13.95
CA HIS A 30 0.69 -13.08 -13.13
C HIS A 30 0.59 -12.06 -11.99
N PRO A 31 1.36 -12.25 -10.89
CA PRO A 31 1.41 -11.29 -9.79
C PRO A 31 1.84 -9.90 -10.24
N VAL A 32 1.54 -8.89 -9.42
CA VAL A 32 2.15 -7.55 -9.54
C VAL A 32 3.25 -7.40 -8.49
N THR A 33 4.30 -6.65 -8.83
CA THR A 33 5.45 -6.43 -7.93
C THR A 33 5.73 -4.95 -7.74
N PRO A 34 4.78 -4.16 -7.22
CA PRO A 34 4.97 -2.73 -7.01
C PRO A 34 6.22 -2.42 -6.18
N PHE A 35 6.96 -1.40 -6.62
CA PHE A 35 7.95 -0.73 -5.79
C PHE A 35 7.26 0.23 -4.81
N PHE A 36 7.64 0.16 -3.55
CA PHE A 36 7.26 1.04 -2.47
C PHE A 36 8.52 1.49 -1.71
N PRO A 37 8.82 2.79 -1.64
CA PRO A 37 9.83 3.34 -0.75
C PRO A 37 9.65 2.84 0.70
N PRO A 38 10.73 2.81 1.51
CA PRO A 38 10.68 2.25 2.86
C PRO A 38 9.56 2.80 3.77
N HIS A 39 9.31 4.12 3.72
CA HIS A 39 8.23 4.72 4.52
C HIS A 39 6.83 4.31 4.06
N GLU A 40 6.62 4.10 2.76
CA GLU A 40 5.36 3.60 2.23
C GLU A 40 5.12 2.14 2.61
N LEU A 41 6.18 1.32 2.52
CA LEU A 41 6.09 -0.08 2.94
C LEU A 41 5.79 -0.19 4.44
N ALA A 42 6.44 0.64 5.27
CA ALA A 42 6.17 0.72 6.70
C ALA A 42 4.73 1.14 6.98
N LEU A 43 4.22 2.16 6.27
CA LEU A 43 2.82 2.57 6.39
C LEU A 43 1.86 1.43 6.07
N LEU A 44 2.09 0.71 4.95
CA LEU A 44 1.25 -0.42 4.54
C LEU A 44 1.26 -1.55 5.57
N ALA A 45 2.42 -1.83 6.17
CA ALA A 45 2.53 -2.80 7.27
C ALA A 45 1.72 -2.34 8.49
N GLU A 46 1.80 -1.06 8.87
CA GLU A 46 1.06 -0.51 10.01
C GLU A 46 -0.45 -0.56 9.79
N VAL A 47 -0.97 -0.11 8.64
CA VAL A 47 -2.41 -0.09 8.38
C VAL A 47 -3.00 -1.49 8.21
N THR A 48 -2.18 -2.50 7.87
CA THR A 48 -2.64 -3.89 7.77
C THR A 48 -2.44 -4.72 9.03
N ARG A 49 -1.76 -4.18 10.06
CA ARG A 49 -1.37 -4.90 11.29
C ARG A 49 -2.52 -5.70 11.93
N TYR A 50 -3.70 -5.09 12.04
CA TYR A 50 -4.85 -5.68 12.75
C TYR A 50 -5.87 -6.40 11.83
N GLY A 51 -5.53 -6.59 10.55
CA GLY A 51 -6.32 -7.42 9.64
C GLY A 51 -7.03 -6.69 8.51
N HIS A 52 -6.75 -5.41 8.26
CA HIS A 52 -6.97 -4.85 6.92
C HIS A 52 -6.05 -5.56 5.92
N THR A 53 -6.43 -5.59 4.65
CA THR A 53 -5.71 -6.35 3.62
C THR A 53 -5.45 -5.51 2.38
N ILE A 54 -4.41 -5.85 1.63
CA ILE A 54 -4.21 -5.30 0.29
C ILE A 54 -4.79 -6.30 -0.69
N VAL A 55 -5.73 -5.84 -1.52
CA VAL A 55 -6.41 -6.64 -2.53
C VAL A 55 -6.17 -6.03 -3.91
N THR A 56 -6.25 -6.88 -4.94
CA THR A 56 -6.14 -6.46 -6.34
C THR A 56 -7.51 -6.46 -6.99
N ASN A 57 -7.79 -5.45 -7.80
CA ASN A 57 -8.91 -5.46 -8.74
C ASN A 57 -8.37 -5.35 -10.16
N SER A 58 -8.66 -6.32 -11.02
CA SER A 58 -8.27 -6.28 -12.43
C SER A 58 -9.43 -5.78 -13.29
N ASN A 59 -9.16 -4.84 -14.20
CA ASN A 59 -10.07 -4.47 -15.27
C ASN A 59 -9.46 -4.94 -16.60
N PHE A 60 -10.16 -5.82 -17.30
CA PHE A 60 -9.73 -6.32 -18.60
C PHE A 60 -10.07 -5.28 -19.66
N ALA A 61 -9.10 -4.44 -20.03
CA ALA A 61 -9.23 -3.48 -21.12
C ALA A 61 -8.60 -4.04 -22.41
N PRO A 62 -9.04 -3.58 -23.61
CA PRO A 62 -8.47 -4.00 -24.90
C PRO A 62 -6.97 -3.72 -25.04
N SER A 63 -6.44 -2.74 -24.30
CA SER A 63 -5.01 -2.37 -24.26
C SER A 63 -4.18 -3.17 -23.25
N GLY A 64 -4.78 -4.18 -22.61
CA GLY A 64 -4.16 -5.03 -21.59
C GLY A 64 -4.87 -4.92 -20.22
N PRO A 65 -4.74 -5.95 -19.36
CA PRO A 65 -5.34 -5.94 -18.04
C PRO A 65 -4.70 -4.86 -17.15
N ARG A 66 -5.55 -4.00 -16.58
CA ARG A 66 -5.17 -2.99 -15.60
C ARG A 66 -5.41 -3.52 -14.20
N VAL A 67 -4.38 -3.56 -13.36
CA VAL A 67 -4.51 -4.04 -11.97
C VAL A 67 -4.45 -2.85 -11.00
N TYR A 68 -5.43 -2.75 -10.12
CA TYR A 68 -5.50 -1.72 -9.09
C TYR A 68 -5.27 -2.35 -7.72
N LEU A 69 -4.30 -1.83 -6.97
CA LEU A 69 -4.07 -2.20 -5.58
C LEU A 69 -4.96 -1.37 -4.67
N LYS A 70 -5.76 -2.03 -3.84
CA LYS A 70 -6.67 -1.39 -2.88
C LYS A 70 -6.39 -1.86 -1.46
N LEU A 71 -6.39 -0.93 -0.52
CA LEU A 71 -6.54 -1.23 0.89
C LEU A 71 -8.01 -1.59 1.13
N SER A 72 -8.25 -2.83 1.54
CA SER A 72 -9.54 -3.37 1.90
C SER A 72 -9.70 -3.36 3.42
N PHE A 73 -10.72 -2.65 3.89
CA PHE A 73 -11.01 -2.56 5.32
C PHE A 73 -11.91 -3.72 5.75
N ARG A 74 -11.43 -4.49 6.73
CA ARG A 74 -12.06 -5.74 7.24
C ARG A 74 -13.55 -5.59 7.52
N ASP A 75 -13.96 -4.49 8.14
CA ASP A 75 -15.34 -4.25 8.58
C ASP A 75 -15.98 -3.03 7.87
N ALA A 76 -15.38 -2.62 6.74
CA ALA A 76 -15.86 -1.50 5.92
C ALA A 76 -15.58 -1.75 4.41
N PRO A 77 -16.14 -2.80 3.80
CA PRO A 77 -15.85 -3.19 2.41
C PRO A 77 -16.24 -2.14 1.37
N GLY A 78 -17.18 -1.23 1.69
CA GLY A 78 -17.56 -0.10 0.83
C GLY A 78 -16.57 1.06 0.84
N HIS A 79 -15.60 1.06 1.76
CA HIS A 79 -14.65 2.14 1.97
C HIS A 79 -13.28 1.85 1.33
N ASN A 80 -13.16 0.81 0.50
CA ASN A 80 -11.87 0.39 -0.06
C ASN A 80 -11.21 1.51 -0.85
N ILE A 81 -9.96 1.81 -0.51
CA ILE A 81 -9.19 2.91 -1.09
C ILE A 81 -8.06 2.35 -1.92
N THR A 82 -7.80 2.90 -3.11
CA THR A 82 -6.59 2.56 -3.85
C THR A 82 -5.34 2.88 -3.00
N VAL A 83 -4.45 1.91 -2.79
CA VAL A 83 -3.22 2.06 -1.97
C VAL A 83 -2.46 3.33 -2.36
N ARG A 84 -2.34 3.59 -3.67
CA ARG A 84 -1.68 4.75 -4.25
C ARG A 84 -2.29 6.12 -3.85
N ARG A 85 -3.58 6.19 -3.49
CA ARG A 85 -4.20 7.42 -2.95
C ARG A 85 -3.76 7.71 -1.50
N ILE A 86 -3.30 6.68 -0.80
CA ILE A 86 -2.85 6.74 0.61
C ILE A 86 -1.34 7.07 0.65
N VAL A 87 -0.55 6.34 -0.14
CA VAL A 87 0.91 6.53 -0.28
C VAL A 87 1.27 7.58 -1.33
N SER A 88 2.54 7.66 -1.76
CA SER A 88 2.92 8.48 -2.92
C SER A 88 2.72 7.72 -4.24
N GLY A 89 2.58 8.48 -5.33
CA GLY A 89 2.67 7.93 -6.67
C GLY A 89 1.33 7.65 -7.33
N ALA A 90 1.21 8.10 -8.58
CA ALA A 90 0.19 7.78 -9.57
C ALA A 90 -1.08 8.64 -9.56
N ALA A 91 -1.39 9.21 -10.74
CA ALA A 91 -2.62 9.96 -11.01
C ALA A 91 -3.87 9.09 -10.76
N GLU A 92 -5.02 9.74 -10.59
CA GLU A 92 -6.31 9.06 -10.58
C GLU A 92 -6.44 8.23 -11.88
N ASP A 93 -6.50 6.90 -11.75
CA ASP A 93 -6.64 5.88 -12.81
C ASP A 93 -5.37 5.20 -13.33
N GLU A 94 -4.19 5.49 -12.77
CA GLU A 94 -2.99 4.72 -13.09
C GLU A 94 -3.02 3.31 -12.46
N ALA A 95 -2.87 2.31 -13.33
CA ALA A 95 -2.94 0.90 -12.98
C ALA A 95 -1.53 0.28 -12.89
N VAL A 96 -1.35 -0.64 -11.96
CA VAL A 96 -0.21 -1.56 -11.97
C VAL A 96 -0.39 -2.54 -13.13
N LYS A 97 0.72 -2.89 -13.79
CA LYS A 97 0.75 -4.00 -14.75
C LYS A 97 1.14 -5.28 -14.04
N ALA A 98 0.45 -6.37 -14.36
CA ALA A 98 0.90 -7.71 -14.01
C ALA A 98 2.26 -7.96 -14.66
N LEU A 99 3.07 -8.83 -14.04
CA LEU A 99 4.33 -9.25 -14.65
C LEU A 99 4.07 -9.89 -16.02
N ASP A 100 4.88 -9.53 -17.01
CA ASP A 100 4.88 -10.21 -18.31
C ASP A 100 5.47 -11.63 -18.20
N ILE A 101 6.42 -11.83 -17.26
CA ILE A 101 7.04 -13.12 -16.92
C ILE A 101 7.05 -13.25 -15.39
N GLU A 102 6.51 -14.34 -14.86
CA GLU A 102 6.31 -14.55 -13.40
C GLU A 102 7.59 -14.43 -12.57
N SER A 103 8.74 -14.77 -13.14
CA SER A 103 10.06 -14.72 -12.50
C SER A 103 10.84 -13.43 -12.74
N ASP A 104 10.32 -12.48 -13.54
CA ASP A 104 11.03 -11.24 -13.88
C ASP A 104 10.64 -10.10 -12.92
N TYR A 105 11.37 -10.03 -11.81
CA TYR A 105 11.22 -9.00 -10.78
C TYR A 105 12.02 -7.71 -11.10
N SER A 106 12.29 -7.38 -12.37
CA SER A 106 13.00 -6.15 -12.74
C SER A 106 12.18 -4.88 -12.44
N ALA A 107 12.84 -3.74 -12.18
CA ALA A 107 12.15 -2.50 -11.77
C ALA A 107 11.27 -1.92 -12.89
N ALA A 108 11.59 -2.26 -14.14
CA ALA A 108 10.83 -1.85 -15.32
C ALA A 108 9.42 -2.47 -15.37
N ASN A 109 9.26 -3.69 -14.85
CA ASN A 109 7.95 -4.35 -14.77
C ASN A 109 7.05 -3.77 -13.67
N SER A 110 7.64 -2.99 -12.76
CA SER A 110 6.98 -2.33 -11.65
C SER A 110 6.82 -0.82 -11.85
N TYR A 111 6.95 -0.33 -13.09
CA TYR A 111 6.99 1.11 -13.36
C TYR A 111 5.66 1.81 -13.03
N PHE A 112 5.77 2.86 -12.21
CA PHE A 112 4.74 3.83 -11.89
C PHE A 112 5.21 5.19 -12.40
N VAL A 113 4.29 6.05 -12.86
CA VAL A 113 4.61 7.47 -12.96
C VAL A 113 4.36 8.07 -11.57
N PRO A 114 5.39 8.63 -10.90
CA PRO A 114 5.18 9.27 -9.61
C PRO A 114 4.26 10.49 -9.76
N ASP A 115 3.27 10.59 -8.88
CA ASP A 115 2.45 11.77 -8.64
C ASP A 115 2.79 12.23 -7.21
N ALA A 116 3.15 13.50 -7.06
CA ALA A 116 3.58 14.09 -5.81
C ALA A 116 2.44 14.30 -4.80
N ARG A 117 1.17 14.02 -5.16
CA ARG A 117 0.00 14.42 -4.36
C ARG A 117 -0.86 13.24 -3.91
N ALA A 118 -0.59 12.72 -2.72
CA ALA A 118 -1.58 11.89 -2.01
C ALA A 118 -2.85 12.71 -1.71
N LYS A 119 -4.04 12.10 -1.86
CA LYS A 119 -5.31 12.79 -1.59
C LYS A 119 -5.58 12.78 -0.08
N ARG A 120 -5.63 13.96 0.56
CA ARG A 120 -5.82 14.13 2.01
C ARG A 120 -6.99 13.32 2.59
N ASP A 121 -8.10 13.22 1.85
CA ASP A 121 -9.29 12.48 2.28
C ASP A 121 -9.05 10.97 2.41
N ALA A 122 -8.22 10.40 1.52
CA ALA A 122 -7.89 8.98 1.55
C ALA A 122 -7.06 8.61 2.79
N ARG A 123 -6.13 9.49 3.20
CA ARG A 123 -5.31 9.27 4.40
C ARG A 123 -6.13 9.40 5.68
N LYS A 124 -7.06 10.36 5.72
CA LYS A 124 -7.98 10.53 6.84
C LYS A 124 -8.82 9.26 7.04
N GLU A 125 -9.45 8.76 5.98
CA GLU A 125 -10.24 7.52 6.03
C GLU A 125 -9.36 6.32 6.46
N ALA A 126 -8.13 6.20 5.95
CA ALA A 126 -7.22 5.14 6.36
C ALA A 126 -6.86 5.18 7.85
N ILE A 127 -6.67 6.38 8.42
CA ILE A 127 -6.45 6.54 9.87
C ILE A 127 -7.70 6.15 10.65
N GLU A 128 -8.88 6.64 10.25
CA GLU A 128 -10.14 6.39 10.96
C GLU A 128 -10.48 4.89 11.00
N GLN A 129 -10.31 4.18 9.88
CA GLN A 129 -10.55 2.74 9.84
C GLN A 129 -9.49 1.95 10.62
N ALA A 130 -8.22 2.34 10.54
CA ALA A 130 -7.15 1.71 11.30
C ALA A 130 -7.33 1.90 12.81
N GLU A 131 -7.69 3.10 13.25
CA GLU A 131 -7.98 3.42 14.65
C GLU A 131 -9.16 2.60 15.17
N LYS A 132 -10.27 2.58 14.40
CA LYS A 132 -11.47 1.81 14.74
C LYS A 132 -11.15 0.33 14.94
N LEU A 133 -10.41 -0.29 14.01
CA LEU A 133 -10.07 -1.70 14.11
C LEU A 133 -9.07 -1.97 15.23
N ALA A 134 -8.07 -1.10 15.43
CA ALA A 134 -7.10 -1.25 16.52
C ALA A 134 -7.75 -1.24 17.92
N GLY A 135 -8.81 -0.44 18.09
CA GLY A 135 -9.59 -0.38 19.33
C GLY A 135 -10.24 -1.72 19.75
N GLU A 136 -10.31 -2.70 18.86
CA GLU A 136 -10.78 -4.05 19.17
C GLU A 136 -9.70 -4.95 19.78
N PHE A 137 -8.42 -4.62 19.61
CA PHE A 137 -7.29 -5.49 19.96
C PHE A 137 -6.44 -4.97 21.10
N VAL A 138 -6.35 -3.65 21.28
CA VAL A 138 -5.46 -3.02 22.25
C VAL A 138 -6.17 -1.92 23.04
N ASP A 139 -5.59 -1.53 24.18
CA ASP A 139 -6.15 -0.48 25.01
C ASP A 139 -6.08 0.91 24.35
N PRO A 140 -6.87 1.90 24.81
CA PRO A 140 -6.91 3.24 24.20
C PRO A 140 -5.58 3.98 24.17
N VAL A 141 -4.67 3.74 25.12
CA VAL A 141 -3.35 4.38 25.14
C VAL A 141 -2.48 3.81 24.02
N ALA A 142 -2.51 2.50 23.82
CA ALA A 142 -1.85 1.82 22.72
C ALA A 142 -2.42 2.22 21.35
N VAL A 143 -3.74 2.41 21.23
CA VAL A 143 -4.38 2.94 20.01
C VAL A 143 -3.85 4.34 19.69
N ALA A 144 -3.78 5.24 20.67
CA ALA A 144 -3.28 6.60 20.45
C ALA A 144 -1.82 6.60 19.95
N ALA A 145 -0.96 5.76 20.52
CA ALA A 145 0.42 5.60 20.07
C ALA A 145 0.50 5.02 18.64
N TYR A 146 -0.33 4.03 18.32
CA TYR A 146 -0.44 3.45 16.98
C TYR A 146 -0.85 4.49 15.93
N VAL A 147 -1.88 5.28 16.20
CA VAL A 147 -2.33 6.35 15.30
C VAL A 147 -1.25 7.43 15.13
N ALA A 148 -0.53 7.77 16.20
CA ALA A 148 0.59 8.70 16.13
C ALA A 148 1.71 8.19 15.20
N ASN A 149 2.01 6.89 15.24
CA ASN A 149 3.01 6.28 14.35
C ASN A 149 2.56 6.34 12.87
N ILE A 150 1.29 6.04 12.57
CA ILE A 150 0.74 6.18 11.21
C ILE A 150 0.87 7.63 10.71
N ARG A 151 0.52 8.61 11.55
CA ARG A 151 0.64 10.03 11.20
C ARG A 151 2.11 10.44 10.96
N ALA A 152 3.03 9.95 11.77
CA ALA A 152 4.46 10.18 11.59
C ALA A 152 4.98 9.61 10.26
N LEU A 153 4.52 8.41 9.88
CA LEU A 153 4.85 7.81 8.59
C LEU A 153 4.31 8.63 7.42
N PHE A 154 3.09 9.14 7.50
CA PHE A 154 2.57 10.07 6.48
C PHE A 154 3.41 11.33 6.35
N ALA A 155 3.80 11.94 7.47
CA ALA A 155 4.67 13.12 7.46
C ALA A 155 6.05 12.80 6.86
N ALA A 156 6.61 11.61 7.12
CA ALA A 156 7.87 11.17 6.54
C ALA A 156 7.75 10.92 5.02
N ILE A 157 6.62 10.37 4.55
CA ILE A 157 6.32 10.23 3.13
C ILE A 157 6.27 11.61 2.46
N ASP A 158 5.55 12.56 3.07
CA ASP A 158 5.42 13.92 2.53
C ASP A 158 6.77 14.65 2.49
N ALA A 159 7.60 14.50 3.52
CA ALA A 159 8.95 15.08 3.55
C ALA A 159 9.91 14.43 2.53
N SER A 160 9.66 13.17 2.15
CA SER A 160 10.45 12.45 1.16
C SER A 160 9.97 12.66 -0.28
N ALA A 161 8.80 13.26 -0.48
CA ALA A 161 8.32 13.64 -1.79
C ALA A 161 9.23 14.75 -2.33
N VAL A 162 10.11 14.39 -3.26
CA VAL A 162 10.87 15.38 -4.04
C VAL A 162 9.83 16.27 -4.74
N GLU A 163 9.92 17.59 -4.55
CA GLU A 163 9.18 18.56 -5.36
C GLU A 163 9.58 18.31 -6.82
N LEU A 164 8.76 17.54 -7.54
CA LEU A 164 8.85 17.50 -8.98
C LEU A 164 8.39 18.89 -9.45
N PRO A 165 9.23 19.65 -10.18
CA PRO A 165 8.78 20.91 -10.74
C PRO A 165 7.50 20.65 -11.53
N ASP A 166 6.48 21.50 -11.32
CA ASP A 166 5.23 21.43 -12.06
C ASP A 166 5.59 21.25 -13.54
N ALA A 167 5.16 20.13 -14.13
CA ALA A 167 5.35 19.91 -15.55
C ALA A 167 4.66 21.07 -16.27
N ALA A 168 5.48 21.97 -16.83
CA ALA A 168 5.00 23.12 -17.56
C ALA A 168 4.02 22.67 -18.64
N GLU A 169 2.87 23.32 -18.64
CA GLU A 169 1.72 23.13 -19.53
C GLU A 169 2.09 23.31 -21.02
#